data_AF-A0AB39LYA6-F1
#
_entry.id   AF-A0AB39LYA6-F1
#
_cell.length_a   1.000
_cell.length_b   1.000
_cell.length_c   1.000
_cell.angle_alpha   90.00
_cell.angle_beta   90.00
_cell.angle_gamma   90.00
#
_symmetry.space_group_name_H-M   'P 1'
#
loop_
_entity.id
_entity.type
_entity.pdbx_description
1 polymer ?
#
loop_
_entity_poly.entity_id
_entity_poly.type
_entity_poly.pdbx_seq_one_letter_code
_entity_poly.pdbx_strand_id
1 'polypeptide(L)' 'MIKQLMMISDLKEAYDLAQSATHLGFGVRISNVMNTLPDRTTPGNEDHLQETWTVEILDDVPLDPDELKGT' A
#
# COMPACT_ATOMS: atom_id res chain seq x y z
N MET A 1 -8.73 4.47 -12.88
CA MET A 1 -8.32 3.09 -13.26
C MET A 1 -7.06 2.74 -12.46
N ILE A 2 -6.92 1.52 -11.93
CA ILE A 2 -5.69 1.14 -11.20
C ILE A 2 -4.55 1.04 -12.20
N LYS A 3 -3.48 1.79 -11.95
CA LYS A 3 -2.27 1.81 -12.77
C LYS A 3 -1.28 0.74 -12.32
N GLN A 4 -1.12 0.60 -11.01
CA GLN A 4 -0.15 -0.34 -10.44
C GLN A 4 -0.61 -0.84 -9.07
N LEU A 5 -0.30 -2.11 -8.78
CA LEU A 5 -0.55 -2.78 -7.51
C LEU A 5 0.76 -3.40 -7.03
N MET A 6 1.19 -3.08 -5.81
CA MET A 6 2.38 -3.66 -5.19
C MET A 6 2.07 -4.19 -3.80
N MET A 7 2.66 -5.33 -3.45
CA MET A 7 2.64 -5.91 -2.10
C MET A 7 4.01 -5.70 -1.46
N ILE A 8 4.03 -5.12 -0.27
CA ILE A 8 5.22 -4.67 0.44
C ILE A 8 5.12 -5.15 1.89
N SER A 9 6.10 -5.90 2.38
CA SER A 9 6.07 -6.44 3.75
C SER A 9 6.38 -5.38 4.81
N ASP A 10 7.13 -4.33 4.45
CA ASP A 10 7.50 -3.24 5.34
C ASP A 10 6.59 -2.01 5.19
N LEU A 11 6.08 -1.51 6.32
CA LEU A 11 5.19 -0.34 6.32
C LEU A 11 5.91 0.93 5.86
N LYS A 12 7.17 1.11 6.25
CA LYS A 12 7.93 2.32 5.88
C LYS A 12 8.19 2.35 4.39
N GLU A 13 8.54 1.22 3.77
CA GLU A 13 8.69 1.12 2.32
C GLU A 13 7.37 1.41 1.57
N ALA A 14 6.24 0.91 2.09
CA ALA A 14 4.93 1.18 1.51
C ALA A 14 4.58 2.68 1.53
N TYR A 15 4.90 3.37 2.64
CA TYR A 15 4.72 4.82 2.75
C TYR A 15 5.66 5.61 1.83
N ASP A 16 6.92 5.21 1.73
CA ASP A 16 7.92 5.90 0.90
C ASP A 16 7.54 5.87 -0.59
N LEU A 17 7.09 4.70 -1.05
CA LEU A 17 6.53 4.52 -2.38
C LEU A 17 5.27 5.37 -2.60
N ALA A 18 4.35 5.37 -1.64
CA ALA A 18 3.11 6.13 -1.74
C ALA A 18 3.37 7.64 -1.79
N GLN A 19 4.31 8.13 -0.98
CA GLN A 19 4.73 9.53 -0.99
C GLN A 19 5.36 9.91 -2.34
N SER A 20 6.21 9.04 -2.88
CA SER A 20 6.81 9.23 -4.21
C SER A 20 5.76 9.28 -5.32
N ALA A 21 4.78 8.37 -5.31
CA ALA A 21 3.69 8.36 -6.28
C ALA A 21 2.76 9.59 -6.15
N THR A 22 2.47 10.03 -4.93
CA THR A 22 1.69 11.26 -4.67
C THR A 22 2.43 12.49 -5.18
N HIS A 23 3.76 12.55 -5.00
CA HIS A 23 4.60 13.64 -5.51
C HIS A 23 4.57 13.73 -7.05
N LEU A 24 4.34 12.60 -7.73
CA LEU A 24 4.20 12.52 -9.18
C LEU A 24 2.77 12.82 -9.66
N GLY A 25 1.84 13.16 -8.75
CA GLY A 25 0.44 13.47 -9.07
C GLY A 25 -0.50 12.27 -9.08
N PHE A 26 -0.02 11.07 -8.74
CA PHE A 26 -0.90 9.90 -8.70
C PHE A 26 -1.74 9.86 -7.42
N GLY A 27 -2.99 9.40 -7.56
CA GLY A 27 -3.77 8.96 -6.41
C GLY A 27 -3.17 7.67 -5.84
N VAL A 28 -3.04 7.57 -4.53
CA VAL A 28 -2.50 6.37 -3.88
C VAL A 28 -3.43 5.87 -2.80
N ARG A 29 -3.64 4.56 -2.74
CA ARG A 29 -4.35 3.87 -1.66
C ARG A 29 -3.45 2.81 -1.04
N ILE A 30 -3.28 2.87 0.27
CA ILE A 30 -2.52 1.90 1.05
C ILE A 30 -3.53 1.08 1.87
N SER A 31 -3.41 -0.25 1.83
CA SER A 31 -4.24 -1.16 2.63
C SER A 31 -3.35 -2.16 3.37
N ASN A 32 -3.66 -2.45 4.63
CA ASN A 32 -3.05 -3.56 5.37
C ASN A 32 -3.77 -4.87 5.01
N VAL A 33 -3.00 -5.90 4.70
CA VAL A 33 -3.46 -7.26 4.46
C VAL A 33 -2.74 -8.17 5.44
N MET A 34 -3.51 -8.74 6.36
CA MET A 34 -3.02 -9.75 7.30
C MET A 34 -3.12 -11.12 6.63
N ASN A 35 -1.98 -11.74 6.31
CA ASN A 35 -1.95 -13.09 5.74
C ASN A 35 -1.63 -14.11 6.84
N THR A 36 -2.46 -15.14 6.96
CA THR A 36 -2.13 -16.34 7.74
C THR A 36 -1.29 -17.26 6.87
N LEU A 37 -0.02 -17.44 7.19
CA LEU A 37 0.82 -18.43 6.52
C LEU A 37 0.77 -19.73 7.31
N PRO A 38 0.19 -20.82 6.76
CA PRO A 38 0.20 -22.11 7.44
C PRO A 38 1.64 -22.64 7.46
N ASP A 39 2.27 -22.67 8.64
CA ASP A 39 3.59 -23.30 8.81
C ASP A 39 3.44 -24.82 8.74
N ARG A 40 3.44 -25.34 7.51
CA ARG A 40 3.25 -26.77 7.20
C ARG A 40 4.44 -27.65 7.62
N THR A 41 5.50 -27.05 8.13
CA THR A 41 6.75 -27.73 8.49
C THR A 41 6.78 -28.24 9.93
N THR A 42 5.86 -27.80 10.79
CA THR A 42 5.92 -28.17 12.22
C THR A 42 4.53 -28.57 12.74
N PRO A 43 4.28 -29.84 13.11
CA PRO A 43 3.02 -30.24 13.72
C PRO A 43 2.89 -29.55 15.09
N GLY A 44 1.93 -28.63 15.21
CA GLY A 44 1.63 -27.88 16.43
C GLY A 44 2.00 -26.39 16.42
N ASN A 45 2.45 -25.83 15.30
CA ASN A 45 2.78 -24.40 15.22
C ASN A 45 1.52 -23.54 15.06
N GLU A 46 1.39 -22.54 15.93
CA GLU A 46 0.34 -21.52 15.89
C GLU A 46 0.43 -20.76 14.55
N ASP A 47 -0.71 -20.45 13.91
CA ASP A 47 -0.75 -19.70 12.65
C ASP A 47 0.08 -18.41 12.78
N HIS A 48 1.16 -18.31 12.01
CA HIS A 48 1.95 -17.08 11.98
C HIS A 48 1.21 -16.06 11.11
N LEU A 49 0.84 -14.93 11.73
CA LEU A 49 0.33 -13.77 11.02
C LEU A 49 1.50 -13.03 10.37
N GLN A 50 1.43 -12.87 9.07
CA GLN A 50 2.32 -12.01 8.30
C GLN A 50 1.55 -10.79 7.85
N GLU A 51 1.95 -9.62 8.36
CA GLU A 51 1.45 -8.34 7.86
C GLU A 51 2.06 -8.05 6.49
N THR A 52 1.23 -7.67 5.54
CA THR A 52 1.65 -7.23 4.21
C THR A 52 0.85 -6.00 3.83
N TRP A 53 1.51 -5.02 3.23
CA TRP A 53 0.91 -3.76 2.80
C TRP A 53 0.69 -3.79 1.30
N THR A 54 -0.51 -3.43 0.88
CA THR A 54 -0.87 -3.31 -0.52
C THR A 54 -0.91 -1.84 -0.89
N VAL A 55 -0.13 -1.44 -1.89
CA VAL A 55 -0.09 -0.07 -2.43
C VAL A 55 -0.71 -0.08 -3.83
N GLU A 56 -1.85 0.59 -3.96
CA GLU A 56 -2.57 0.82 -5.20
C GLU A 56 -2.25 2.22 -5.71
N ILE A 57 -1.61 2.30 -6.88
CA ILE A 57 -1.38 3.56 -7.60
C ILE A 57 -2.50 3.71 -8.63
N LEU A 58 -3.23 4.81 -8.55
CA LEU A 58 -4.35 5.18 -9.40
C LEU A 58 -3.88 6.20 -10.43
N ASP A 59 -4.26 6.02 -11.70
CA ASP A 59 -4.04 7.03 -12.74
C ASP A 59 -4.95 8.23 -12.42
N ASP A 60 -4.31 9.33 -12.02
CA ASP A 60 -4.79 10.71 -11.81
C ASP A 60 -6.30 10.92 -11.56
N VAL A 61 -6.64 11.38 -10.36
CA VAL A 61 -7.74 12.34 -10.19
C VAL A 61 -7.07 13.71 -10.27
N PRO A 62 -7.56 14.64 -11.10
CA PRO A 62 -6.96 15.96 -11.22
C PRO A 62 -6.95 16.62 -9.84
N LEU A 63 -5.76 16.73 -9.24
CA LEU A 63 -5.55 17.61 -8.11
C LEU A 63 -5.45 19.01 -8.70
N ASP A 64 -6.59 19.69 -8.82
CA ASP A 64 -6.62 21.11 -9.10
C ASP A 64 -5.69 21.82 -8.10
N PRO A 65 -4.59 22.46 -8.58
CA PRO A 65 -3.64 23.11 -7.68
C PRO A 65 -4.25 24.28 -6.90
N ASP A 66 -5.46 24.71 -7.28
CA ASP A 66 -6.26 25.74 -6.59
C ASP A 66 -6.92 25.21 -5.30
N GLU A 67 -7.27 23.91 -5.21
CA GLU A 67 -7.87 23.32 -3.99
C GLU A 67 -6.83 23.06 -2.88
N LEU A 68 -5.54 23.01 -3.22
CA LEU A 68 -4.43 22.88 -2.26
C LEU A 68 -4.01 24.22 -1.64
N LYS A 69 -4.48 25.35 -2.20
CA LYS A 69 -4.32 26.67 -1.60
C LYS A 69 -5.59 27.04 -0.85
N GLY A 70 -5.75 26.43 0.33
CA GLY A 70 -6.74 26.87 1.31
C GLY A 70 -6.61 28.37 1.58
N THR A 71 -7.76 29.03 1.55
CA THR A 71 -8.05 30.39 2.04
C THR A 71 -7.49 30.68 3.43
#